data_AF-A0A3D2C9S0-F1
#
_entry.id   AF-A0A3D2C9S0-F1
#
_cell.length_a   1.000
_cell.length_b   1.000
_cell.length_c   1.000
_cell.angle_alpha   90.00
_cell.angle_beta   90.00
_cell.angle_gamma   90.00
#
_symmetry.space_group_name_H-M   'P 1'
#
loop_
_entity.id
_entity.type
_entity.pdbx_description
1 polymer ?
#
loop_
_entity_poly.entity_id
_entity_poly.type
_entity_poly.pdbx_seq_one_letter_code
_entity_poly.pdbx_strand_id
1 'polypeptide(L)'
;VADRVLSGASDNGWLGWSMATGDLNGDGRTDLLAGSPGHTLSVSGEVSRPQGLALVWDGADLEAGLNDTARFRIAGVAEGDAVGRTVEVVDLDADGFDDLLVGAPRLVVNEAYDAGALFVYRGQPDHAGLRAQLDTRDATYWWEAERDYLQTGGTLAVGDLNGDDLADLLLVHRRQPG
;
A
#
# COMPACT_ATOMS: atom_id res chain seq x y z
N VAL A 1 19.19 -3.66 20.98
CA VAL A 1 18.56 -4.89 20.46
C VAL A 1 17.24 -4.45 19.87
N ALA A 2 16.80 -4.97 18.73
CA ALA A 2 15.50 -4.61 18.19
C ALA A 2 14.40 -5.10 19.15
N ASP A 3 13.37 -4.29 19.37
CA ASP A 3 12.26 -4.67 20.26
C ASP A 3 11.37 -5.74 19.59
N ARG A 4 11.31 -5.76 18.24
CA ARG A 4 10.63 -6.79 17.42
C ARG A 4 11.26 -7.00 16.05
N VAL A 5 10.95 -8.15 15.44
CA VAL A 5 11.33 -8.50 14.07
C VAL A 5 10.10 -9.02 13.34
N LEU A 6 9.65 -8.29 12.31
CA LEU A 6 8.57 -8.70 11.42
C LEU A 6 9.17 -9.33 10.16
N SER A 7 8.58 -10.43 9.69
CA SER A 7 9.10 -11.20 8.56
C SER A 7 8.14 -11.21 7.38
N GLY A 8 8.71 -11.14 6.17
CA GLY A 8 7.96 -11.22 4.92
C GLY A 8 7.38 -12.62 4.68
N ALA A 9 6.34 -12.68 3.86
CA ALA A 9 5.65 -13.94 3.56
C ALA A 9 6.34 -14.81 2.50
N SER A 10 7.37 -14.30 1.82
CA SER A 10 8.11 -15.02 0.79
C SER A 10 9.56 -14.56 0.70
N ASP A 11 10.45 -15.46 0.31
CA ASP A 11 11.80 -15.11 -0.14
C ASP A 11 11.72 -14.13 -1.32
N ASN A 12 12.62 -13.15 -1.36
CA ASN A 12 12.62 -12.06 -2.34
C ASN A 12 11.33 -11.21 -2.37
N GLY A 13 10.46 -11.29 -1.35
CA GLY A 13 9.27 -10.45 -1.26
C GLY A 13 9.59 -8.96 -1.12
N TRP A 14 10.79 -8.63 -0.62
CA TRP A 14 11.23 -7.26 -0.31
C TRP A 14 10.30 -6.55 0.68
N LEU A 15 9.87 -7.26 1.73
CA LEU A 15 9.13 -6.62 2.82
C LEU A 15 9.94 -5.45 3.40
N GLY A 16 9.26 -4.33 3.64
CA GLY A 16 9.88 -3.11 4.14
C GLY A 16 10.50 -2.26 3.03
N TRP A 17 10.23 -2.56 1.77
CA TRP A 17 10.62 -1.71 0.64
C TRP A 17 10.05 -0.29 0.76
N SER A 18 8.81 -0.19 1.23
CA SER A 18 8.12 1.04 1.59
C SER A 18 7.41 0.81 2.93
N MET A 19 7.31 1.85 3.76
CA MET A 19 6.65 1.78 5.07
C MET A 19 5.97 3.10 5.38
N ALA A 20 4.83 3.02 6.04
CA ALA A 20 4.09 4.15 6.57
C ALA A 20 3.35 3.72 7.85
N THR A 21 2.92 4.69 8.64
CA THR A 21 2.30 4.47 9.95
C THR A 21 1.21 5.50 10.21
N GLY A 22 0.14 5.11 10.88
CA GLY A 22 -0.96 5.98 11.28
C GLY A 22 -1.99 5.23 12.12
N ASP A 23 -3.11 5.85 12.45
CA ASP A 23 -4.18 5.26 13.27
C ASP A 23 -5.41 4.94 12.39
N LEU A 24 -5.47 3.71 11.88
CA LEU A 24 -6.48 3.32 10.88
C LEU A 24 -7.84 3.01 11.54
N ASN A 25 -7.84 2.73 12.84
CA ASN A 25 -9.02 2.31 13.60
C ASN A 25 -9.45 3.30 14.69
N GLY A 26 -8.71 4.39 14.87
CA GLY A 26 -8.99 5.48 15.82
C GLY A 26 -8.83 5.06 17.28
N ASP A 27 -8.03 4.04 17.57
CA ASP A 27 -7.83 3.53 18.93
C ASP A 27 -6.71 4.28 19.71
N GLY A 28 -6.04 5.23 19.04
CA GLY A 28 -4.93 6.02 19.56
C GLY A 28 -3.58 5.31 19.53
N ARG A 29 -3.49 4.13 18.89
CA ARG A 29 -2.23 3.41 18.67
C ARG A 29 -1.89 3.42 17.20
N THR A 30 -0.59 3.54 16.94
CA THR A 30 -0.08 3.62 15.59
C THR A 30 0.00 2.21 14.97
N ASP A 31 -0.76 2.00 13.91
CA ASP A 31 -0.69 0.86 13.00
C ASP A 31 0.52 0.99 12.05
N LEU A 32 0.96 -0.14 11.51
CA LEU A 32 2.09 -0.22 10.58
C LEU A 32 1.63 -0.77 9.23
N LEU A 33 1.91 -0.03 8.16
CA LEU A 33 1.78 -0.47 6.78
C LEU A 33 3.17 -0.70 6.18
N ALA A 34 3.41 -1.87 5.58
CA ALA A 34 4.66 -2.16 4.88
C ALA A 34 4.43 -2.82 3.52
N GLY A 35 5.12 -2.29 2.52
CA GLY A 35 5.15 -2.81 1.17
C GLY A 35 6.14 -3.94 0.96
N SER A 36 5.77 -4.88 0.10
CA SER A 36 6.53 -6.05 -0.32
C SER A 36 6.34 -6.26 -1.83
N PRO A 37 6.82 -5.32 -2.68
CA PRO A 37 6.55 -5.33 -4.12
C PRO A 37 7.22 -6.47 -4.89
N GLY A 38 8.16 -7.19 -4.27
CA GLY A 38 8.75 -8.41 -4.80
C GLY A 38 7.92 -9.67 -4.51
N HIS A 39 6.83 -9.55 -3.72
CA HIS A 39 6.02 -10.69 -3.35
C HIS A 39 5.35 -11.30 -4.58
N THR A 40 5.45 -12.61 -4.67
CA THR A 40 4.84 -13.41 -5.73
C THR A 40 3.85 -14.34 -5.09
N LEU A 41 2.58 -14.27 -5.51
CA LEU A 41 1.58 -15.25 -5.11
C LEU A 41 1.93 -16.56 -5.83
N SER A 42 1.97 -17.68 -5.09
CA SER A 42 2.26 -19.01 -5.66
C SER A 42 1.18 -19.40 -6.66
N VAL A 43 1.35 -19.00 -7.92
CA VAL A 43 0.64 -19.55 -9.07
C VAL A 43 1.48 -20.69 -9.62
N SER A 44 0.83 -21.77 -10.04
CA SER A 44 1.49 -22.93 -10.66
C SER A 44 2.10 -22.54 -12.02
N GLY A 45 3.29 -21.95 -11.98
CA GLY A 45 4.04 -21.49 -13.15
C GLY A 45 5.20 -20.57 -12.75
N GLU A 46 6.19 -20.44 -13.61
CA GLU A 46 7.25 -19.43 -13.44
C GLU A 46 6.61 -18.05 -13.54
N VAL A 47 6.41 -17.37 -12.42
CA VAL A 47 6.01 -15.97 -12.43
C VAL A 47 7.24 -15.15 -12.81
N SER A 48 7.19 -14.48 -13.95
CA SER A 48 8.28 -13.64 -14.45
C SER A 48 8.32 -12.27 -13.76
N ARG A 49 7.20 -11.78 -13.20
CA ARG A 49 7.13 -10.51 -12.47
C ARG A 49 6.21 -10.56 -11.23
N PRO A 50 6.61 -9.95 -10.10
CA PRO A 50 5.86 -10.03 -8.86
C PRO A 50 4.53 -9.27 -8.93
N GLN A 51 3.44 -9.86 -8.41
CA GLN A 51 2.18 -9.14 -8.18
C GLN A 51 2.35 -8.05 -7.09
N GLY A 52 3.22 -8.29 -6.12
CA GLY A 52 3.42 -7.41 -4.98
C GLY A 52 2.35 -7.59 -3.90
N LEU A 53 2.61 -6.98 -2.75
CA LEU A 53 1.82 -7.12 -1.54
C LEU A 53 2.04 -5.89 -0.64
N ALA A 54 1.00 -5.44 0.04
CA ALA A 54 1.11 -4.58 1.21
C ALA A 54 0.54 -5.30 2.44
N LEU A 55 1.17 -5.09 3.59
CA LEU A 55 0.87 -5.76 4.85
C LEU A 55 0.59 -4.72 5.93
N VAL A 56 -0.47 -4.94 6.71
CA VAL A 56 -0.86 -4.04 7.81
C VAL A 56 -0.80 -4.80 9.12
N TRP A 57 -0.13 -4.22 10.12
CA TRP A 57 -0.14 -4.67 11.50
C TRP A 57 -0.88 -3.66 12.36
N ASP A 58 -1.76 -4.18 13.21
CA ASP A 58 -2.51 -3.40 14.17
C ASP A 58 -1.62 -2.99 15.35
N GLY A 59 -1.67 -1.71 15.72
CA GLY A 59 -0.85 -1.12 16.78
C GLY A 59 -1.12 -1.74 18.16
N ALA A 60 -2.36 -2.12 18.45
CA ALA A 60 -2.72 -2.80 19.69
C ALA A 60 -2.14 -4.21 19.76
N ASP A 61 -2.16 -4.95 18.64
CA ASP A 61 -1.52 -6.27 18.54
C ASP A 61 0.00 -6.17 18.73
N LEU A 62 0.61 -5.19 18.04
CA LEU A 62 2.02 -4.87 18.16
C LEU A 62 2.42 -4.41 19.56
N GLU A 63 1.58 -3.69 20.30
CA GLU A 63 1.90 -3.32 21.68
C GLU A 63 1.76 -4.53 22.61
N ALA A 64 0.69 -5.31 22.45
CA ALA A 64 0.33 -6.41 23.34
C ALA A 64 1.27 -7.63 23.26
N GLY A 65 2.17 -7.70 22.27
CA GLY A 65 2.98 -8.92 22.08
C GLY A 65 2.25 -9.97 21.27
N LEU A 66 1.13 -9.60 20.68
CA LEU A 66 0.28 -10.49 19.95
C LEU A 66 0.71 -10.40 18.48
N ASN A 67 1.16 -11.53 17.96
CA ASN A 67 1.17 -11.80 16.52
C ASN A 67 2.14 -10.94 15.67
N ASP A 68 3.30 -11.50 15.33
CA ASP A 68 4.19 -10.92 14.31
C ASP A 68 3.64 -11.05 12.87
N THR A 69 2.45 -11.64 12.70
CA THR A 69 1.78 -11.72 11.38
C THR A 69 0.88 -10.52 11.15
N ALA A 70 0.91 -10.01 9.92
CA ALA A 70 0.07 -8.91 9.50
C ALA A 70 -1.40 -9.27 9.64
N ARG A 71 -2.19 -8.36 10.20
CA ARG A 71 -3.64 -8.47 10.36
C ARG A 71 -4.36 -8.39 9.02
N PHE A 72 -3.90 -7.49 8.13
CA PHE A 72 -4.45 -7.34 6.78
C PHE A 72 -3.37 -7.48 5.72
N ARG A 73 -3.80 -7.93 4.54
CA ARG A 73 -2.94 -8.19 3.39
C ARG A 73 -3.65 -7.67 2.15
N ILE A 74 -2.98 -6.82 1.39
CA ILE A 74 -3.48 -6.23 0.15
C ILE A 74 -2.59 -6.73 -1.00
N ALA A 75 -3.11 -7.64 -1.81
CA ALA A 75 -2.34 -8.27 -2.87
C ALA A 75 -2.54 -7.62 -4.25
N GLY A 76 -1.49 -7.65 -5.06
CA GLY A 76 -1.64 -7.47 -6.50
C GLY A 76 -2.39 -8.63 -7.14
N VAL A 77 -3.01 -8.33 -8.27
CA VAL A 77 -3.95 -9.23 -8.94
C VAL A 77 -3.30 -9.87 -10.14
N ALA A 78 -2.71 -9.03 -10.99
CA ALA A 78 -2.08 -9.45 -12.23
C ALA A 78 -0.57 -9.51 -12.04
N GLU A 79 0.05 -10.34 -12.87
CA GLU A 79 1.49 -10.48 -12.89
C GLU A 79 2.15 -9.13 -13.19
N GLY A 80 3.07 -8.72 -12.33
CA GLY A 80 3.86 -7.52 -12.52
C GLY A 80 3.28 -6.24 -11.95
N ASP A 81 2.08 -6.23 -11.36
CA ASP A 81 1.45 -5.05 -10.74
C ASP A 81 2.39 -4.32 -9.77
N ALA A 82 3.22 -5.07 -9.06
CA ALA A 82 4.16 -4.61 -8.05
C ALA A 82 3.49 -3.74 -6.95
N VAL A 83 2.33 -4.19 -6.47
CA VAL A 83 1.61 -3.58 -5.33
C VAL A 83 2.52 -3.43 -4.11
N GLY A 84 2.34 -2.34 -3.36
CA GLY A 84 3.16 -2.03 -2.19
C GLY A 84 4.53 -1.48 -2.55
N ARG A 85 4.74 -1.08 -3.81
CA ARG A 85 5.99 -0.39 -4.19
C ARG A 85 6.12 0.96 -3.51
N THR A 86 5.00 1.61 -3.28
CA THR A 86 4.85 2.86 -2.54
C THR A 86 3.63 2.71 -1.63
N VAL A 87 3.74 3.17 -0.40
CA VAL A 87 2.65 3.15 0.57
C VAL A 87 2.65 4.44 1.37
N GLU A 88 1.48 4.89 1.81
CA GLU A 88 1.31 6.02 2.73
C GLU A 88 0.09 5.78 3.61
N VAL A 89 0.02 6.47 4.74
CA VAL A 89 -1.11 6.43 5.68
C VAL A 89 -1.49 7.86 6.06
N VAL A 90 -2.75 8.23 5.88
CA VAL A 90 -3.26 9.58 6.16
C VAL A 90 -4.78 9.63 6.15
N ASP A 91 -5.38 10.41 7.04
CA ASP A 91 -6.81 10.77 6.97
C ASP A 91 -7.07 11.64 5.71
N LEU A 92 -7.51 10.99 4.63
CA LEU A 92 -7.67 11.63 3.33
C LEU A 92 -9.02 12.33 3.19
N ASP A 93 -10.05 11.85 3.89
CA ASP A 93 -11.41 12.40 3.80
C ASP A 93 -11.86 13.15 5.06
N ALA A 94 -10.94 13.37 6.00
CA ALA A 94 -11.12 14.10 7.25
C ALA A 94 -12.23 13.50 8.14
N ASP A 95 -12.35 12.18 8.15
CA ASP A 95 -13.31 11.46 8.98
C ASP A 95 -12.78 11.09 10.38
N GLY A 96 -11.48 11.37 10.62
CA GLY A 96 -10.78 11.11 11.87
C GLY A 96 -10.09 9.76 11.94
N PHE A 97 -10.06 8.99 10.85
CA PHE A 97 -9.35 7.72 10.73
C PHE A 97 -8.35 7.80 9.58
N ASP A 98 -7.12 7.34 9.79
CA ASP A 98 -6.16 7.35 8.70
C ASP A 98 -6.50 6.29 7.63
N ASP A 99 -6.37 6.65 6.36
CA ASP A 99 -6.58 5.78 5.20
C ASP A 99 -5.26 5.18 4.69
N LEU A 100 -5.36 4.00 4.05
CA LEU A 100 -4.24 3.32 3.42
C LEU A 100 -4.14 3.70 1.95
N LEU A 101 -3.00 4.25 1.53
CA LEU A 101 -2.68 4.51 0.13
C LEU A 101 -1.64 3.50 -0.34
N VAL A 102 -1.95 2.74 -1.39
CA VAL A 102 -1.10 1.64 -1.88
C VAL A 102 -0.88 1.77 -3.39
N GLY A 103 0.37 1.95 -3.81
CA GLY A 103 0.75 2.10 -5.21
C GLY A 103 1.07 0.77 -5.90
N ALA A 104 0.65 0.68 -7.16
CA ALA A 104 0.95 -0.41 -8.09
C ALA A 104 1.48 0.19 -9.42
N PRO A 105 2.74 0.64 -9.47
CA PRO A 105 3.24 1.47 -10.57
C PRO A 105 3.39 0.72 -11.90
N ARG A 106 3.22 -0.61 -11.90
CA ARG A 106 3.33 -1.46 -13.09
C ARG A 106 1.99 -2.05 -13.53
N LEU A 107 0.90 -1.62 -12.90
CA LEU A 107 -0.45 -2.03 -13.28
C LEU A 107 -0.70 -1.66 -14.74
N VAL A 108 -1.26 -2.61 -15.49
CA VAL A 108 -1.73 -2.38 -16.85
C VAL A 108 -3.13 -1.79 -16.80
N VAL A 109 -3.30 -0.63 -17.40
CA VAL A 109 -4.57 0.10 -17.41
C VAL A 109 -4.96 0.40 -18.85
N ASN A 110 -6.16 -0.02 -19.27
CA ASN A 110 -6.66 0.22 -20.63
C ASN A 110 -5.64 -0.15 -21.74
N GLU A 111 -4.98 -1.30 -21.59
CA GLU A 111 -3.93 -1.84 -22.48
C GLU A 111 -2.58 -1.08 -22.46
N ALA A 112 -2.44 -0.03 -21.65
CA ALA A 112 -1.17 0.66 -21.43
C ALA A 112 -0.36 -0.05 -20.33
N TYR A 113 0.80 -0.59 -20.71
CA TYR A 113 1.77 -1.18 -19.78
C TYR A 113 2.43 -0.10 -18.91
N ASP A 114 2.71 -0.44 -17.65
CA ASP A 114 3.33 0.48 -16.68
C ASP A 114 2.59 1.83 -16.58
N ALA A 115 1.26 1.82 -16.78
CA ALA A 115 0.42 2.99 -16.55
C ALA A 115 0.38 3.32 -15.07
N GLY A 116 0.29 2.28 -14.24
CA GLY A 116 0.31 2.40 -12.79
C GLY A 116 -1.01 2.92 -12.21
N ALA A 117 -1.23 2.60 -10.94
CA ALA A 117 -2.35 3.09 -10.17
C ALA A 117 -1.99 3.32 -8.70
N LEU A 118 -2.81 4.14 -8.04
CA LEU A 118 -2.84 4.31 -6.60
C LEU A 118 -4.20 3.87 -6.07
N PHE A 119 -4.21 2.96 -5.10
CA PHE A 119 -5.40 2.42 -4.47
C PHE A 119 -5.57 2.99 -3.07
N VAL A 120 -6.80 3.32 -2.69
CA VAL A 120 -7.17 3.81 -1.36
C VAL A 120 -8.06 2.78 -0.67
N TYR A 121 -7.73 2.43 0.57
CA TYR A 121 -8.57 1.62 1.44
C TYR A 121 -8.87 2.43 2.69
N ARG A 122 -10.17 2.61 3.00
CA ARG A 122 -10.54 3.51 4.08
C ARG A 122 -10.28 2.94 5.47
N GLY A 123 -9.72 3.80 6.33
CA GLY A 123 -9.70 3.62 7.78
C GLY A 123 -11.12 3.72 8.32
N GLN A 124 -11.43 2.94 9.35
CA GLN A 124 -12.75 2.93 10.00
C GLN A 124 -12.60 2.40 11.43
N PRO A 125 -13.53 2.76 12.35
CA PRO A 125 -13.56 2.19 13.70
C PRO A 125 -13.42 0.66 13.69
N ASP A 126 -12.58 0.13 14.56
CA ASP A 126 -12.30 -1.31 14.68
C ASP A 126 -11.87 -1.99 13.36
N HIS A 127 -11.31 -1.22 12.42
CA HIS A 127 -10.96 -1.64 11.06
C HIS A 127 -12.15 -2.14 10.24
N ALA A 128 -13.37 -1.65 10.45
CA ALA A 128 -14.58 -2.15 9.78
C ALA A 128 -14.52 -2.14 8.24
N GLY A 129 -13.66 -1.31 7.65
CA GLY A 129 -13.42 -1.21 6.20
C GLY A 129 -12.41 -2.23 5.65
N LEU A 130 -11.69 -2.94 6.53
CA LEU A 130 -10.61 -3.86 6.14
C LEU A 130 -10.94 -5.30 6.55
N ARG A 131 -10.73 -6.23 5.63
CA ARG A 131 -10.79 -7.68 5.89
C ARG A 131 -9.41 -8.30 5.77
N ALA A 132 -9.20 -9.46 6.39
CA ALA A 132 -7.89 -10.12 6.50
C ALA A 132 -7.15 -10.29 5.16
N GLN A 133 -7.89 -10.49 4.06
CA GLN A 133 -7.36 -10.62 2.71
C GLN A 133 -8.11 -9.66 1.79
N LEU A 134 -7.38 -8.75 1.17
CA LEU A 134 -7.83 -7.78 0.18
C LEU A 134 -6.98 -7.93 -1.09
N ASP A 135 -7.53 -7.53 -2.22
CA ASP A 135 -6.76 -7.25 -3.44
C ASP A 135 -7.06 -5.84 -3.97
N THR A 136 -6.39 -5.44 -5.06
CA THR A 136 -6.56 -4.12 -5.67
C THR A 136 -7.97 -3.80 -6.14
N ARG A 137 -8.85 -4.80 -6.30
CA ARG A 137 -10.26 -4.63 -6.66
C ARG A 137 -11.16 -4.33 -5.47
N ASP A 138 -10.67 -4.57 -4.25
CA ASP A 138 -11.37 -4.24 -3.01
C ASP A 138 -11.15 -2.77 -2.58
N ALA A 139 -10.35 -2.00 -3.33
CA ALA A 139 -10.08 -0.61 -3.01
C ALA A 139 -11.38 0.23 -2.99
N THR A 140 -11.47 1.16 -2.04
CA THR A 140 -12.61 2.09 -1.94
C THR A 140 -12.61 3.08 -3.10
N TYR A 141 -11.42 3.63 -3.40
CA TYR A 141 -11.17 4.53 -4.53
C TYR A 141 -9.81 4.19 -5.14
N TRP A 142 -9.61 4.57 -6.40
CA TRP A 142 -8.29 4.46 -7.02
C TRP A 142 -8.11 5.48 -8.14
N TRP A 143 -6.87 5.89 -8.36
CA TRP A 143 -6.49 6.77 -9.47
C TRP A 143 -5.57 6.04 -10.44
N GLU A 144 -5.89 6.19 -11.72
CA GLU A 144 -5.05 5.80 -12.85
C GLU A 144 -4.12 6.97 -13.19
N ALA A 145 -2.91 6.66 -13.65
CA ALA A 145 -2.10 7.69 -14.29
C ALA A 145 -2.59 7.98 -15.71
N GLU A 146 -2.63 9.25 -16.11
CA GLU A 146 -2.93 9.65 -17.47
C GLU A 146 -1.81 9.19 -18.43
N ARG A 147 -2.02 8.02 -19.05
CA ARG A 147 -1.48 7.40 -20.29
C ARG A 147 0.00 7.51 -20.70
N ASP A 148 0.81 8.39 -20.15
CA ASP A 148 2.22 8.55 -20.53
C ASP A 148 3.14 8.18 -19.36
N TYR A 149 3.40 6.86 -19.26
CA TYR A 149 4.58 6.27 -18.63
C TYR A 149 4.85 6.67 -17.17
N LEU A 150 4.16 6.04 -16.21
CA LEU A 150 4.64 5.97 -14.81
C LEU A 150 5.73 4.89 -14.67
N GLN A 151 6.80 5.02 -15.46
CA GLN A 151 7.97 4.21 -15.18
C GLN A 151 8.71 4.79 -13.98
N THR A 152 8.70 3.99 -12.92
CA THR A 152 9.39 4.13 -11.62
C THR A 152 8.53 4.70 -10.51
N GLY A 153 8.31 3.85 -9.49
CA GLY A 153 7.52 4.09 -8.28
C GLY A 153 7.63 5.52 -7.80
N GLY A 154 6.55 6.26 -8.02
CA GLY A 154 6.48 7.65 -7.66
C GLY A 154 6.59 7.80 -6.15
N THR A 155 7.35 8.77 -5.68
CA THR A 155 7.27 9.14 -4.27
C THR A 155 5.90 9.76 -4.06
N LEU A 156 5.12 9.16 -3.16
CA LEU A 156 3.92 9.78 -2.63
C LEU A 156 4.37 10.70 -1.49
N ALA A 157 3.86 11.92 -1.48
CA ALA A 157 3.91 12.76 -0.30
C ALA A 157 2.50 13.26 -0.02
N VAL A 158 2.12 13.25 1.25
CA VAL A 158 0.82 13.75 1.68
C VAL A 158 1.04 14.88 2.69
N GLY A 159 0.16 15.87 2.63
CA GLY A 159 0.07 16.96 3.60
C GLY A 159 -0.90 18.02 3.12
N ASP A 160 -1.30 18.96 3.97
CA ASP A 160 -2.10 20.11 3.54
C ASP A 160 -1.21 21.09 2.75
N LEU A 161 -1.25 21.01 1.42
CA LEU A 161 -0.47 21.84 0.50
C LEU A 161 -1.22 23.12 0.12
N ASN A 162 -2.54 23.14 0.27
CA ASN A 162 -3.40 24.21 -0.21
C ASN A 162 -3.98 25.08 0.92
N GLY A 163 -3.86 24.64 2.18
CA GLY A 163 -4.28 25.35 3.39
C GLY A 163 -5.75 25.17 3.75
N ASP A 164 -6.40 24.07 3.33
CA ASP A 164 -7.81 23.79 3.58
C ASP A 164 -8.05 22.79 4.72
N ASP A 165 -7.01 22.45 5.47
CA ASP A 165 -7.01 21.46 6.55
C ASP A 165 -7.38 20.03 6.07
N LEU A 166 -7.39 19.77 4.76
CA LEU A 166 -7.50 18.42 4.18
C LEU A 166 -6.13 17.94 3.68
N ALA A 167 -5.94 16.64 3.66
CA ALA A 167 -4.73 16.03 3.13
C ALA A 167 -4.68 16.16 1.59
N ASP A 168 -3.70 16.88 1.05
CA ASP A 168 -3.39 16.90 -0.38
C ASP A 168 -2.39 15.80 -0.75
N LEU A 169 -2.61 15.20 -1.92
CA LEU A 169 -1.77 14.15 -2.48
C LEU A 169 -0.80 14.71 -3.53
N LEU A 170 0.51 14.60 -3.29
CA LEU A 170 1.54 14.84 -4.30
C LEU A 170 2.09 13.52 -4.83
N LEU A 171 1.97 13.31 -6.14
CA LEU A 171 2.60 12.21 -6.85
C LEU A 171 3.80 12.72 -7.67
N VAL A 172 5.02 12.36 -7.26
CA VAL A 172 6.23 12.69 -8.02
C VAL A 172 6.63 11.49 -8.87
N HIS A 173 6.63 11.64 -10.19
CA HIS A 173 7.08 10.60 -11.12
C HIS A 173 8.43 10.97 -11.77
N ARG A 174 9.24 9.97 -12.09
CA ARG A 174 10.48 10.18 -12.85
C ARG A 174 10.21 10.01 -14.34
N ARG A 175 10.38 11.08 -15.11
CA ARG A 175 10.33 11.01 -16.58
C ARG A 175 11.55 10.22 -17.11
N GLN A 176 11.33 9.14 -17.85
CA GLN A 176 12.39 8.53 -18.69
C GLN A 176 12.52 9.37 -19.98
N PRO A 177 13.75 9.69 -20.44
CA PRO A 177 13.94 10.19 -21.80
C PRO A 177 13.56 9.09 -22.81
N GLY A 178 12.78 9.46 -23.83
CA GLY A 178 12.39 8.55 -24.92
C GLY A 178 13.53 8.22 -25.87
#